data_AF-X1K5F5-F1
#
_entry.id   AF-X1K5F5-F1
#
_cell.length_a   1.000
_cell.length_b   1.000
_cell.length_c   1.000
_cell.angle_alpha   90.00
_cell.angle_beta   90.00
_cell.angle_gamma   90.00
#
_symmetry.space_group_name_H-M   'P 1'
#
loop_
_entity.id
_entity.type
_entity.pdbx_description
1 polymer ?
#
loop_
_entity_poly.entity_id
_entity_poly.type
_entity_poly.pdbx_seq_one_letter_code
_entity_poly.pdbx_strand_id
1 'polypeptide(L)'
;MTASTIIQAVYEQVMKRNPGEVEFHQAVKEVLDCLPPVLEKHPEYVEARILERLVEPERQIIFRVPWQDDRGNLQVNRGFR
;
A
#
# COMPACT_ATOMS: atom_id res chain seq x y z
N MET A 1 -11.01 -9.55 19.87
CA MET A 1 -9.86 -9.80 18.96
C MET A 1 -8.72 -8.93 19.46
N THR A 2 -7.49 -9.43 19.53
CA THR A 2 -6.35 -8.59 19.94
C THR A 2 -5.91 -7.71 18.76
N ALA A 3 -5.26 -6.57 19.04
CA ALA A 3 -4.74 -5.66 18.01
C ALA A 3 -3.82 -6.39 17.01
N SER A 4 -3.02 -7.34 17.51
CA SER A 4 -2.15 -8.19 16.70
C SER A 4 -2.92 -9.06 15.68
N THR A 5 -4.08 -9.63 16.05
CA THR A 5 -4.89 -10.43 15.11
C THR A 5 -5.44 -9.57 13.96
N ILE A 6 -5.86 -8.34 14.26
CA ILE A 6 -6.38 -7.40 13.27
C ILE A 6 -5.27 -7.00 12.30
N ILE A 7 -4.11 -6.61 12.82
CA ILE A 7 -2.94 -6.26 12.03
C ILE A 7 -2.57 -7.40 11.07
N GLN A 8 -2.51 -8.64 11.55
CA GLN A 8 -2.18 -9.80 10.73
C GLN A 8 -3.21 -10.00 9.61
N ALA A 9 -4.51 -9.86 9.89
CA ALA A 9 -5.57 -9.98 8.89
C ALA A 9 -5.47 -8.88 7.81
N VAL A 10 -5.16 -7.64 8.20
CA VAL A 10 -4.93 -6.53 7.25
C VAL A 10 -3.72 -6.81 6.37
N TYR A 11 -2.62 -7.28 6.96
CA TYR A 11 -1.40 -7.60 6.21
C TYR A 11 -1.63 -8.72 5.19
N GLU A 12 -2.34 -9.78 5.57
CA GLU A 12 -2.71 -10.86 4.64
C GLU A 12 -3.59 -10.38 3.50
N GLN A 13 -4.50 -9.44 3.77
CA GLN A 13 -5.33 -8.82 2.73
C GLN A 13 -4.48 -8.02 1.74
N VAL A 14 -3.50 -7.24 2.22
CA VAL A 14 -2.55 -6.49 1.38
C VAL A 14 -1.76 -7.44 0.48
N MET A 15 -1.15 -8.49 1.06
CA MET A 15 -0.40 -9.48 0.29
C MET A 15 -1.22 -10.13 -0.83
N LYS A 16 -2.50 -10.41 -0.56
CA LYS A 16 -3.40 -11.02 -1.54
C LYS A 16 -3.81 -10.06 -2.65
N ARG A 17 -3.94 -8.77 -2.34
CA ARG A 17 -4.40 -7.73 -3.29
C ARG A 17 -3.27 -7.20 -4.16
N ASN A 18 -2.04 -7.18 -3.66
CA ASN A 18 -0.87 -6.60 -4.30
C ASN A 18 0.19 -7.65 -4.66
N PRO A 19 -0.16 -8.75 -5.34
CA PRO A 19 0.79 -9.84 -5.58
C PRO A 19 2.01 -9.35 -6.39
N GLY A 20 3.21 -9.65 -5.88
CA GLY A 20 4.47 -9.30 -6.53
C GLY A 20 5.07 -7.95 -6.13
N GLU A 21 4.39 -7.14 -5.32
CA GLU A 21 4.90 -5.85 -4.83
C GLU A 21 5.70 -6.03 -3.51
N VAL A 22 6.85 -6.71 -3.58
CA VAL A 22 7.60 -7.12 -2.38
C VAL A 22 8.09 -5.94 -1.53
N GLU A 23 8.47 -4.83 -2.16
CA GLU A 23 8.89 -3.61 -1.48
C GLU A 23 7.70 -2.94 -0.76
N PHE A 24 6.52 -2.97 -1.38
CA PHE A 24 5.30 -2.47 -0.76
C PHE A 24 4.90 -3.32 0.44
N HIS A 25 4.92 -4.65 0.30
CA HIS A 25 4.64 -5.58 1.40
C HIS A 25 5.57 -5.36 2.59
N GLN A 26 6.87 -5.21 2.34
CA GLN A 26 7.85 -4.94 3.38
C GLN A 26 7.51 -3.64 4.13
N ALA A 27 7.31 -2.54 3.40
CA ALA A 27 7.02 -1.24 4.01
C ALA A 27 5.73 -1.26 4.84
N VAL A 28 4.68 -1.91 4.34
CA VAL A 28 3.42 -2.07 5.07
C VAL A 28 3.64 -2.87 6.36
N LYS A 29 4.37 -3.98 6.28
CA LYS A 29 4.65 -4.84 7.44
C LYS A 29 5.39 -4.09 8.55
N GLU A 30 6.45 -3.39 8.20
CA GLU A 30 7.28 -2.63 9.16
C GLU A 30 6.46 -1.58 9.91
N VAL A 31 5.57 -0.86 9.20
CA VAL A 31 4.68 0.12 9.82
C VAL A 31 3.65 -0.57 10.71
N LEU A 32 2.99 -1.61 10.22
CA LEU A 32 1.94 -2.32 10.96
C LEU A 32 2.46 -2.93 12.27
N ASP A 33 3.66 -3.50 12.27
CA ASP A 33 4.30 -4.11 13.45
C ASP A 33 4.54 -3.07 14.58
N CYS A 34 4.59 -1.78 14.25
CA CYS A 34 4.79 -0.68 15.20
C CYS A 34 3.48 -0.10 15.78
N LEU A 35 2.32 -0.42 15.20
CA LEU A 35 1.02 0.13 15.59
C LEU A 35 0.31 -0.49 16.82
N PRO A 36 0.61 -1.72 17.31
CA PRO A 36 -0.15 -2.33 18.41
C PRO A 36 -0.37 -1.42 19.64
N PRO A 37 0.65 -0.70 20.16
CA PRO A 37 0.46 0.16 21.35
C PRO A 37 -0.53 1.31 21.15
N VAL A 38 -0.70 1.78 19.90
CA VAL A 38 -1.64 2.85 19.57
C VAL A 38 -3.05 2.29 19.44
N LEU A 39 -3.21 1.12 18.81
CA LEU A 39 -4.51 0.47 18.64
C LEU A 39 -5.10 -0.01 19.97
N GLU A 40 -4.26 -0.40 20.91
CA GLU A 40 -4.69 -0.74 22.26
C GLU A 40 -5.21 0.47 23.04
N LYS A 41 -4.60 1.65 22.82
CA LYS A 41 -5.04 2.92 23.44
C LYS A 41 -6.25 3.54 22.74
N HIS A 42 -6.40 3.28 21.44
CA HIS A 42 -7.42 3.87 20.58
C HIS A 42 -8.19 2.79 19.80
N PRO A 43 -9.06 2.02 20.49
CA PRO A 43 -9.87 0.98 19.85
C PRO A 43 -10.80 1.51 18.75
N GLU A 44 -11.18 2.79 18.80
CA GLU A 44 -12.01 3.46 17.80
C GLU A 44 -11.40 3.43 16.38
N TYR A 45 -10.07 3.35 16.25
CA TYR A 45 -9.41 3.24 14.95
C TYR A 45 -9.66 1.90 14.27
N VAL A 46 -9.83 0.84 15.05
CA VAL A 46 -10.21 -0.48 14.55
C VAL A 46 -11.67 -0.45 14.11
N GLU A 47 -12.56 0.10 14.94
CA GLU A 47 -14.00 0.20 14.63
C GLU A 47 -14.25 1.00 13.34
N ALA A 48 -13.50 2.08 13.15
CA ALA A 48 -13.57 2.93 11.96
C ALA A 48 -12.81 2.38 10.74
N ARG A 49 -12.25 1.16 10.83
CA ARG A 49 -11.47 0.49 9.77
C ARG A 49 -10.35 1.37 9.20
N ILE A 50 -9.63 2.06 10.08
CA ILE A 50 -8.59 3.01 9.67
C ILE A 50 -7.42 2.30 9.01
N LEU A 51 -7.00 1.14 9.52
CA LEU A 51 -5.87 0.39 8.95
C LEU A 51 -6.16 -0.06 7.51
N GLU A 52 -7.34 -0.61 7.27
CA GLU A 52 -7.76 -1.09 5.94
C GLU A 52 -7.78 0.03 4.91
N ARG A 53 -8.16 1.24 5.33
CA ARG A 53 -8.17 2.43 4.49
C ARG A 53 -6.78 3.01 4.28
N LEU A 54 -5.90 2.90 5.27
CA LEU A 54 -4.56 3.46 5.22
C LEU A 54 -3.66 2.68 4.25
N VAL A 55 -3.79 1.36 4.22
CA VAL A 55 -2.98 0.49 3.34
C VAL A 55 -3.48 0.46 1.89
N GLU A 56 -4.67 0.99 1.61
CA GLU A 56 -5.25 1.06 0.28
C GLU A 56 -5.12 2.48 -0.28
N PRO A 57 -4.35 2.70 -1.37
CA PRO A 57 -4.26 4.02 -1.98
C PRO A 57 -5.62 4.53 -2.45
N GLU A 58 -5.94 5.79 -2.16
CA GLU A 58 -7.19 6.40 -2.64
C GLU A 58 -7.28 6.45 -4.18
N ARG A 59 -6.13 6.58 -4.83
CA ARG A 59 -6.01 6.61 -6.30
C ARG A 59 -4.62 6.16 -6.72
N GLN A 60 -4.57 5.39 -7.79
CA GLN A 60 -3.35 5.08 -8.54
C GLN A 60 -3.58 5.43 -10.00
N ILE A 61 -2.62 6.11 -10.63
CA ILE A 61 -2.72 6.51 -12.05
C ILE A 61 -1.56 5.90 -12.82
N ILE A 62 -1.90 5.16 -13.87
CA ILE A 62 -0.93 4.60 -14.82
C ILE A 62 -1.20 5.22 -16.19
N PHE A 63 -0.19 5.84 -16.79
CA PHE A 63 -0.35 6.56 -18.05
C PHE A 63 0.86 6.40 -18.97
N ARG A 64 0.62 6.59 -20.27
CA ARG A 64 1.66 6.49 -21.31
C ARG A 64 2.39 7.82 -21.45
N VAL A 65 3.72 7.75 -21.53
CA VAL A 65 4.62 8.90 -21.75
C VAL A 65 5.37 8.70 -23.07
N PRO A 66 4.82 9.16 -24.20
CA PRO A 66 5.53 9.15 -25.48
C PRO A 66 6.49 10.35 -25.57
N TRP A 67 7.70 10.12 -26.06
CA TRP A 67 8.69 11.18 -26.30
C TRP A 67 9.61 10.79 -27.48
N GLN A 68 10.37 11.75 -27.99
CA GLN A 68 11.30 11.54 -29.09
C GLN A 68 12.73 11.75 -28.58
N ASP A 69 13.65 10.83 -28.91
CA ASP A 69 15.06 10.96 -28.55
C ASP A 69 15.83 11.88 -29.53
N ASP A 70 17.08 12.20 -29.18
CA ASP A 70 17.94 13.10 -29.99
C ASP A 70 18.24 12.57 -31.40
N ARG A 71 18.02 11.26 -31.64
CA ARG A 71 18.18 10.61 -32.96
C ARG A 71 16.88 10.60 -33.76
N GLY A 72 15.81 11.15 -33.20
CA GLY A 72 14.49 11.21 -33.82
C GLY A 72 13.63 9.96 -33.61
N ASN A 73 14.05 8.96 -32.83
CA ASN A 73 13.25 7.76 -32.61
C ASN A 73 12.18 8.00 -31.54
N LEU A 74 11.00 7.41 -31.74
CA LEU A 74 9.91 7.45 -30.77
C LEU A 74 10.14 6.44 -29.66
N GLN A 75 10.08 6.92 -28.43
CA GLN A 75 10.17 6.14 -27.21
C GLN A 75 8.84 6.21 -26.47
N VAL A 76 8.49 5.13 -25.77
CA VAL A 76 7.26 5.05 -24.97
C VAL A 76 7.59 4.48 -23.60
N ASN A 77 7.37 5.30 -22.57
CA ASN A 77 7.49 4.88 -21.18
C ASN A 77 6.12 4.85 -20.48
N ARG A 78 6.10 4.24 -19.30
CA ARG A 78 4.94 4.20 -18.42
C ARG A 78 5.20 5.12 -17.22
N GLY A 79 4.32 6.08 -16.99
CA GLY A 79 4.29 6.90 -15.80
C GLY A 79 3.36 6.30 -14.74
N PHE A 80 3.69 6.54 -13.48
CA PHE A 80 2.94 6.10 -12.31
C PHE A 80 2.78 7.29 -11.35
N ARG A 81 1.60 7.45 -10.75
CA ARG A 81 1.35 8.44 -9.71
C ARG A 81 0.42 7.89 -8.64
#